data_AF-I0BCC0-F1
#
_entry.id   AF-I0BCC0-F1
#
_cell.length_a   1.000
_cell.length_b   1.000
_cell.length_c   1.000
_cell.angle_alpha   90.00
_cell.angle_beta   90.00
_cell.angle_gamma   90.00
#
_symmetry.space_group_name_H-M   'P 1'
#
loop_
_entity.id
_entity.type
_entity.pdbx_description
1 polymer ?
#
loop_
_entity_poly.entity_id
_entity_poly.type
_entity_poly.pdbx_seq_one_letter_code
_entity_poly.pdbx_strand_id
1 'polypeptide(L)'
;MFEQPDHPQRREEDEEDVFLRERMERWNGSGSRREPFDPLFAPRPYKRKWIAGLLSFLIPGTGQLYLGLMQRGMGMMLLFIMNIFAIVFFAVNAETNIPLIVLFSLLVPVIYFYNIFDALQQTDRVNGYDGPGPLGRTASADPLAPPEARRSHAGGRGFGYLLIGAGALLFLTAGKPEWLNRLMELLGTSAGALVLIGAGLYMLIKETMKK
;
A
#
# COMPACT_ATOMS: atom_id res chain seq x y z
N MET A 1 -32.31 37.96 77.12
CA MET A 1 -31.33 37.44 76.15
C MET A 1 -32.03 36.27 75.47
N PHE A 2 -32.62 36.50 74.29
CA PHE A 2 -33.37 35.45 73.58
C PHE A 2 -32.37 34.64 72.76
N GLU A 3 -32.24 33.37 73.12
CA GLU A 3 -31.46 32.39 72.35
C GLU A 3 -32.21 32.15 71.03
N GLN A 4 -31.59 32.55 69.92
CA GLN A 4 -32.12 32.37 68.58
C GLN A 4 -32.03 30.88 68.24
N PRO A 5 -33.13 30.22 67.82
CA PRO A 5 -33.11 28.78 67.59
C PRO A 5 -32.17 28.45 66.43
N ASP A 6 -31.27 27.48 66.66
CA ASP A 6 -30.31 26.98 65.68
C ASP A 6 -31.11 26.40 64.51
N HIS A 7 -31.18 27.15 63.41
CA HIS A 7 -31.94 26.78 62.22
C HIS A 7 -31.19 25.64 61.50
N PRO A 8 -31.75 24.42 61.44
CA PRO A 8 -31.05 23.23 60.95
C PRO A 8 -30.56 23.35 59.50
N GLN A 9 -31.22 24.19 58.71
CA GLN A 9 -30.88 24.45 57.30
C GLN A 9 -29.50 25.13 57.14
N ARG A 10 -29.06 25.94 58.11
CA ARG A 10 -27.81 26.69 57.98
C ARG A 10 -26.57 25.79 58.13
N ARG A 11 -26.66 24.70 58.91
CA ARG A 11 -25.58 23.70 59.00
C ARG A 11 -25.46 22.85 57.74
N GLU A 12 -26.57 22.53 57.08
CA GLU A 12 -26.55 21.74 55.86
C GLU A 12 -25.89 22.51 54.71
N GLU A 13 -26.18 23.81 54.56
CA GLU A 13 -25.51 24.68 53.56
C GLU A 13 -23.99 24.76 53.80
N ASP A 14 -23.57 24.93 55.06
CA ASP A 14 -22.14 24.99 55.41
C ASP A 14 -21.41 23.66 55.13
N GLU A 15 -22.07 22.51 55.39
CA GLU A 15 -21.51 21.18 55.10
C GLU A 15 -21.44 20.90 53.59
N GLU A 16 -22.45 21.33 52.83
CA GLU A 16 -22.48 21.23 51.37
C GLU A 16 -21.37 22.06 50.74
N ASP A 17 -21.15 23.29 51.20
CA ASP A 17 -20.10 24.18 50.68
C ASP A 17 -18.70 23.64 50.95
N VAL A 18 -18.47 23.06 52.14
CA VAL A 18 -17.20 22.42 52.50
C VAL A 18 -16.96 21.19 51.63
N PHE A 19 -17.98 20.37 51.44
CA PHE A 19 -17.90 19.18 50.59
C PHE A 19 -17.68 19.53 49.11
N LEU A 20 -18.35 20.57 48.61
CA LEU A 20 -18.18 21.07 47.24
C LEU A 20 -16.78 21.65 47.03
N ARG A 21 -16.25 22.39 48.01
CA ARG A 21 -14.86 22.89 47.98
C ARG A 21 -13.85 21.75 47.95
N GLU A 22 -14.00 20.74 48.79
CA GLU A 22 -13.10 19.59 48.83
C GLU A 22 -13.12 18.81 47.51
N ARG A 23 -14.30 18.64 46.89
CA ARG A 23 -14.40 18.06 45.55
C ARG A 23 -13.75 18.94 44.49
N MET A 24 -13.95 20.25 44.54
CA MET A 24 -13.37 21.19 43.58
C MET A 24 -11.84 21.22 43.68
N GLU A 25 -11.29 21.20 44.89
CA GLU A 25 -9.84 21.09 45.12
C GLU A 25 -9.28 19.75 44.62
N ARG A 26 -10.01 18.65 44.86
CA ARG A 26 -9.63 17.32 44.35
C ARG A 26 -9.66 17.25 42.82
N TRP A 27 -10.62 17.93 42.20
CA TRP A 27 -10.77 18.00 40.73
C TRP A 27 -9.71 18.91 40.10
N ASN A 28 -9.37 20.01 40.77
CA ASN A 28 -8.38 20.98 40.31
C ASN A 28 -6.92 20.51 40.58
N GLY A 29 -6.72 19.65 41.58
CA GLY A 29 -5.42 19.08 41.95
C GLY A 29 -4.96 17.89 41.10
N SER A 30 -5.85 17.26 40.32
CA SER A 30 -5.46 16.19 39.40
C SER A 30 -5.08 16.79 38.04
N GLY A 31 -3.84 17.28 37.93
CA GLY A 31 -3.18 17.74 36.70
C GLY A 31 -2.92 16.63 35.68
N SER A 32 -3.92 15.80 35.39
CA SER A 32 -3.88 14.77 34.37
C SER A 32 -5.19 14.83 33.62
N ARG A 33 -5.29 15.79 32.70
CA ARG A 33 -6.27 15.80 31.61
C ARG A 33 -6.04 14.53 30.78
N ARG A 34 -6.49 13.39 31.30
CA ARG A 34 -6.58 12.13 30.54
C ARG A 34 -7.67 12.40 29.53
N GLU A 35 -7.24 12.72 28.31
CA GLU A 35 -8.12 12.80 27.14
C GLU A 35 -9.11 11.62 27.21
N PRO A 36 -10.42 11.86 27.04
CA PRO A 36 -11.42 10.79 27.03
C PRO A 36 -10.95 9.68 26.09
N PHE A 37 -10.89 8.45 26.59
CA PHE A 37 -10.61 7.28 25.76
C PHE A 37 -11.71 7.19 24.71
N ASP A 38 -11.42 7.63 23.48
CA ASP A 38 -12.36 7.53 22.37
C ASP A 38 -12.22 6.14 21.73
N PRO A 39 -13.18 5.21 21.94
CA PRO A 39 -13.12 3.86 21.38
C PRO A 39 -13.17 3.85 19.84
N LEU A 40 -13.50 4.99 19.20
CA LEU A 40 -13.52 5.12 17.74
C LEU A 40 -12.14 5.42 17.16
N PHE A 41 -11.16 5.80 17.98
CA PHE A 41 -9.78 6.10 17.56
C PHE A 41 -8.77 5.21 18.28
N ALA A 42 -8.87 3.90 18.08
CA ALA A 42 -7.76 3.01 18.42
C ALA A 42 -6.55 3.36 17.53
N PRO A 43 -5.39 3.79 18.08
CA PRO A 43 -4.21 4.06 17.28
C PRO A 43 -3.79 2.79 16.54
N ARG A 44 -3.81 2.83 15.21
CA ARG A 44 -3.31 1.71 14.40
C ARG A 44 -1.81 1.56 14.65
N PRO A 45 -1.31 0.35 14.94
CA PRO A 45 0.11 0.15 15.20
C PRO A 45 0.94 0.49 13.97
N TYR A 46 1.98 1.30 14.16
CA TYR A 46 2.93 1.67 13.12
C TYR A 46 3.59 0.40 12.53
N LYS A 47 3.48 0.20 11.22
CA LYS A 47 4.02 -0.98 10.56
C LYS A 47 5.47 -0.75 10.13
N ARG A 48 6.33 -1.75 10.34
CA ARG A 48 7.77 -1.64 10.06
C ARG A 48 8.05 -1.89 8.57
N LYS A 49 8.62 -0.88 7.88
CA LYS A 49 9.02 -0.93 6.46
C LYS A 49 9.92 -2.13 6.15
N TRP A 50 10.90 -2.38 7.02
CA TRP A 50 11.85 -3.48 6.88
C TRP A 50 11.16 -4.86 6.92
N ILE A 51 10.13 -5.03 7.77
CA ILE A 51 9.39 -6.29 7.87
C ILE A 51 8.51 -6.49 6.63
N ALA A 52 7.85 -5.43 6.15
CA ALA A 52 7.05 -5.49 4.93
C ALA A 52 7.90 -5.86 3.71
N GLY A 53 9.09 -5.25 3.58
CA GLY A 53 10.05 -5.59 2.53
C GLY A 53 10.61 -7.01 2.66
N LEU A 54 10.97 -7.45 3.87
CA LEU A 54 11.50 -8.79 4.12
C LEU A 54 10.46 -9.89 3.85
N LEU A 55 9.20 -9.69 4.24
CA LEU A 55 8.11 -10.60 3.91
C LEU A 55 7.92 -10.69 2.40
N SER A 56 7.86 -9.53 1.73
CA SER A 56 7.74 -9.45 0.27
C SER A 56 8.90 -10.17 -0.45
N PHE A 57 10.12 -10.08 0.07
CA PHE A 57 11.28 -10.83 -0.41
C PHE A 57 11.10 -12.34 -0.22
N LEU A 58 10.69 -12.81 0.96
CA LEU A 58 10.59 -14.24 1.23
C LEU A 58 9.49 -14.93 0.43
N ILE A 59 8.31 -14.30 0.36
CA ILE A 59 7.15 -14.84 -0.37
C ILE A 59 6.48 -13.69 -1.12
N PRO A 60 6.41 -13.75 -2.47
CA PRO A 60 5.82 -12.69 -3.26
C PRO A 60 4.38 -12.41 -2.85
N GLY A 61 4.04 -11.13 -2.63
CA GLY A 61 2.72 -10.67 -2.19
C GLY A 61 2.46 -10.66 -0.67
N THR A 62 3.32 -11.27 0.16
CA THR A 62 3.08 -11.29 1.63
C THR A 62 3.39 -9.96 2.32
N GLY A 63 4.29 -9.13 1.77
CA GLY A 63 4.58 -7.81 2.32
C GLY A 63 3.37 -6.87 2.25
N GLN A 64 2.61 -6.93 1.16
CA GLN A 64 1.36 -6.18 0.98
C GLN A 64 0.25 -6.73 1.89
N LEU A 65 0.21 -8.04 2.11
CA LEU A 65 -0.71 -8.67 3.06
C LEU A 65 -0.42 -8.23 4.50
N TYR A 66 0.85 -8.12 4.89
CA TYR A 66 1.26 -7.59 6.20
C TYR A 66 0.77 -6.17 6.45
N LEU A 67 0.71 -5.35 5.39
CA LEU A 67 0.18 -3.99 5.46
C LEU A 67 -1.35 -3.93 5.50
N GLY A 68 -2.05 -5.06 5.33
CA GLY A 68 -3.52 -5.13 5.24
C GLY A 68 -4.06 -4.92 3.82
N LEU A 69 -3.20 -4.80 2.81
CA LEU A 69 -3.58 -4.63 1.40
C LEU A 69 -3.79 -6.00 0.73
N MET A 70 -4.83 -6.71 1.16
CA MET A 70 -5.14 -8.08 0.69
C MET A 70 -5.25 -8.18 -0.83
N GLN A 71 -5.97 -7.26 -1.47
CA GLN A 71 -6.20 -7.28 -2.92
C GLN A 71 -4.88 -7.16 -3.72
N ARG A 72 -3.94 -6.35 -3.24
CA ARG A 72 -2.64 -6.19 -3.90
C ARG A 72 -1.72 -7.37 -3.64
N GLY A 73 -1.69 -7.87 -2.41
CA GLY A 73 -0.90 -9.06 -2.05
C GLY A 73 -1.33 -10.30 -2.81
N MET A 74 -2.63 -10.61 -2.82
CA MET A 74 -3.19 -11.72 -3.60
C MET A 74 -2.93 -11.56 -5.10
N GLY A 75 -3.03 -10.32 -5.60
CA GLY A 75 -2.71 -10.02 -6.98
C GLY A 75 -1.27 -10.37 -7.36
N MET A 76 -0.31 -9.94 -6.56
CA MET A 76 1.11 -10.25 -6.79
C MET A 76 1.39 -11.75 -6.71
N MET A 77 0.76 -12.48 -5.78
CA MET A 77 0.86 -13.94 -5.71
C MET A 77 0.34 -14.60 -6.99
N LEU A 78 -0.84 -14.19 -7.46
CA LEU A 78 -1.46 -14.78 -8.63
C LEU A 78 -0.66 -14.48 -9.91
N LEU A 79 -0.15 -13.26 -10.05
CA LEU A 79 0.70 -12.87 -11.17
C LEU A 79 1.99 -13.69 -11.20
N PHE A 80 2.61 -13.91 -10.04
CA PHE A 80 3.81 -14.73 -9.92
C PHE A 80 3.54 -16.21 -10.29
N ILE A 81 2.46 -16.79 -9.77
CA ILE A 81 2.03 -18.16 -10.09
C ILE A 81 1.71 -18.30 -11.58
N MET A 82 1.00 -17.33 -12.17
CA MET A 82 0.68 -17.33 -13.59
C MET A 82 1.92 -17.21 -14.46
N ASN A 83 2.94 -16.45 -14.04
CA ASN A 83 4.21 -16.39 -14.75
C ASN A 83 4.94 -17.73 -14.72
N ILE A 84 5.01 -18.41 -13.56
CA ILE A 84 5.59 -19.75 -13.45
C ILE A 84 4.81 -20.74 -14.32
N PHE A 85 3.48 -20.70 -14.27
CA PHE A 85 2.63 -21.53 -15.10
C PHE A 85 2.92 -21.31 -16.59
N ALA A 86 3.07 -20.06 -17.03
CA ALA A 86 3.45 -19.75 -18.41
C ALA A 86 4.79 -20.39 -18.79
N ILE A 87 5.83 -20.24 -17.94
CA ILE A 87 7.16 -20.84 -18.19
C ILE A 87 7.04 -22.35 -18.37
N VAL A 88 6.36 -23.04 -17.45
CA VAL A 88 6.20 -24.50 -17.50
C VAL A 88 5.37 -24.93 -18.70
N PHE A 89 4.27 -24.23 -18.98
CA PHE A 89 3.40 -24.53 -20.11
C PHE A 89 4.16 -24.44 -21.45
N PHE A 90 4.91 -23.36 -21.66
CA PHE A 90 5.71 -23.19 -22.87
C PHE A 90 6.92 -24.12 -22.92
N ALA A 91 7.50 -24.48 -21.78
CA ALA A 91 8.60 -25.44 -21.73
C ALA A 91 8.17 -26.86 -22.12
N VAL A 92 6.95 -27.28 -21.77
CA VAL A 92 6.47 -28.65 -22.01
C VAL A 92 5.75 -28.81 -23.35
N ASN A 93 4.97 -27.82 -23.78
CA ASN A 93 4.05 -27.96 -24.93
C ASN A 93 4.56 -27.34 -26.23
N ALA A 94 5.58 -26.49 -26.17
CA ALA A 94 6.08 -25.81 -27.36
C ALA A 94 7.46 -26.35 -27.74
N GLU A 95 7.51 -27.18 -28.79
CA GLU A 95 8.74 -27.84 -29.26
C GLU A 95 9.89 -26.90 -29.65
N THR A 96 9.70 -25.57 -29.72
CA THR A 96 10.78 -24.64 -30.13
C THR A 96 10.62 -23.19 -29.66
N ASN A 97 9.75 -22.88 -28.69
CA ASN A 97 9.56 -21.49 -28.25
C ASN A 97 10.56 -21.08 -27.14
N ILE A 98 11.85 -21.34 -27.35
CA ILE A 98 12.95 -20.92 -26.46
C ILE A 98 12.87 -19.41 -26.13
N PRO A 99 12.56 -18.50 -27.08
CA PRO A 99 12.48 -17.07 -26.79
C PRO A 99 11.40 -16.69 -25.77
N LEU A 100 10.24 -17.37 -25.79
CA LEU A 100 9.16 -17.09 -24.83
C LEU A 100 9.52 -17.56 -23.42
N ILE A 101 10.15 -18.73 -23.31
CA ILE A 101 10.63 -19.25 -22.04
C ILE A 101 11.67 -18.28 -21.44
N VAL A 102 12.59 -17.79 -22.26
CA VAL A 102 13.58 -16.78 -21.85
C VAL A 102 12.88 -15.48 -21.43
N LEU A 103 11.89 -15.01 -22.18
CA LEU A 103 11.13 -13.80 -21.86
C LEU A 103 10.42 -13.89 -20.50
N PHE A 104 9.64 -14.95 -20.27
CA PHE A 104 8.95 -15.14 -18.99
C PHE A 104 9.93 -15.41 -17.82
N SER A 105 11.07 -16.04 -18.10
CA SER A 105 12.14 -16.20 -17.10
C SER A 105 12.78 -14.86 -16.73
N LEU A 106 12.98 -13.95 -17.70
CA LEU A 106 13.44 -12.58 -17.46
C LEU A 106 12.38 -11.75 -16.71
N LEU A 107 11.09 -12.09 -16.86
CA LEU A 107 10.01 -11.44 -16.14
C LEU A 107 10.00 -11.77 -14.64
N VAL A 108 10.50 -12.94 -14.23
CA VAL A 108 10.59 -13.36 -12.81
C VAL A 108 11.33 -12.32 -11.94
N PRO A 109 12.59 -11.93 -12.23
CA PRO A 109 13.28 -10.93 -11.42
C PRO A 109 12.58 -9.56 -11.48
N VAL A 110 11.99 -9.17 -12.62
CA VAL A 110 11.24 -7.91 -12.75
C VAL A 110 10.03 -7.88 -11.81
N ILE A 111 9.23 -8.94 -11.79
CA ILE A 111 8.08 -9.09 -10.89
C ILE A 111 8.54 -9.07 -9.43
N TYR A 112 9.68 -9.71 -9.15
CA TYR A 112 10.22 -9.82 -7.80
C TYR A 112 10.70 -8.46 -7.26
N PHE A 113 11.44 -7.68 -8.06
CA PHE A 113 11.80 -6.32 -7.71
C PHE A 113 10.58 -5.43 -7.53
N TYR A 114 9.61 -5.50 -8.45
CA TYR A 114 8.37 -4.74 -8.34
C TYR A 114 7.63 -5.05 -7.04
N ASN A 115 7.51 -6.33 -6.69
CA ASN A 115 6.88 -6.78 -5.45
C ASN A 115 7.53 -6.14 -4.21
N ILE A 116 8.86 -6.09 -4.14
CA ILE A 116 9.59 -5.49 -3.01
C ILE A 116 9.39 -3.97 -2.98
N PHE A 117 9.56 -3.28 -4.12
CA PHE A 117 9.38 -1.84 -4.20
C PHE A 117 7.94 -1.42 -3.87
N ASP A 118 6.96 -2.18 -4.34
CA ASP A 118 5.54 -1.95 -4.07
C ASP A 118 5.24 -2.11 -2.57
N ALA A 119 5.76 -3.15 -1.91
CA ALA A 119 5.61 -3.32 -0.46
C ALA A 119 6.27 -2.17 0.34
N LEU A 120 7.45 -1.70 -0.07
CA LEU A 120 8.14 -0.59 0.58
C LEU A 120 7.35 0.74 0.42
N GLN A 121 6.94 1.09 -0.80
CA GLN A 121 6.17 2.31 -1.06
C GLN A 121 4.79 2.30 -0.39
N GLN A 122 4.16 1.11 -0.31
CA GLN A 122 2.89 0.98 0.40
C GLN A 122 3.03 1.16 1.90
N THR A 123 4.18 0.80 2.47
CA THR A 123 4.38 1.05 3.90
C THR A 123 4.39 2.55 4.21
N ASP A 124 5.00 3.35 3.34
CA ASP A 124 5.06 4.81 3.48
C ASP A 124 3.68 5.44 3.33
N ARG A 125 2.87 4.93 2.39
CA ARG A 125 1.47 5.32 2.25
C ARG A 125 0.65 4.94 3.48
N VAL A 126 0.70 3.69 3.93
CA VAL A 126 -0.10 3.23 5.09
C VAL A 126 0.30 3.96 6.37
N ASN A 127 1.59 4.22 6.57
CA ASN A 127 2.07 4.94 7.74
C ASN A 127 1.85 6.46 7.64
N GLY A 128 1.83 7.04 6.43
CA GLY A 128 1.62 8.47 6.20
C GLY A 128 0.16 8.92 6.08
N TYR A 129 -0.76 8.01 5.72
CA TYR A 129 -2.19 8.32 5.57
C TYR A 129 -2.98 8.23 6.88
N ASP A 130 -2.51 7.44 7.86
CA ASP A 130 -3.24 7.13 9.11
C ASP A 130 -2.43 7.38 10.41
N GLY A 131 -1.23 7.96 10.32
CA GLY A 131 -0.38 8.20 11.49
C GLY A 131 -0.68 9.55 12.16
N PRO A 132 -1.09 9.60 13.44
CA PRO A 132 -1.03 10.84 14.20
C PRO A 132 0.44 11.13 14.50
N GLY A 133 1.13 11.73 13.53
CA GLY A 133 2.40 12.38 13.80
C GLY A 133 2.17 13.50 14.82
N PRO A 134 3.17 13.87 15.66
CA PRO A 134 3.05 14.97 16.63
C PRO A 134 2.63 16.32 16.01
N LEU A 135 2.72 16.44 14.68
CA LEU A 135 2.40 17.62 13.87
C LEU A 135 1.20 17.43 12.92
N GLY A 136 0.49 16.30 12.98
CA GLY A 136 -0.57 15.93 12.01
C GLY A 136 -1.99 16.45 12.31
N ARG A 137 -2.14 17.47 13.18
CA ARG A 137 -3.45 17.92 13.69
C ARG A 137 -4.28 18.76 12.71
N THR A 138 -3.87 18.92 11.46
CA THR A 138 -4.44 19.96 10.57
C THR A 138 -5.15 19.47 9.32
N ALA A 139 -5.11 18.19 8.94
CA ALA A 139 -5.61 17.78 7.62
C ALA A 139 -6.95 17.02 7.60
N SER A 140 -7.43 16.43 8.70
CA SER A 140 -8.61 15.54 8.63
C SER A 140 -9.44 15.41 9.91
N ALA A 141 -9.16 16.22 10.93
CA ALA A 141 -9.90 16.23 12.19
C ALA A 141 -10.95 17.35 12.25
N ASP A 142 -11.61 17.66 11.13
CA ASP A 142 -12.87 18.39 11.17
C ASP A 142 -14.00 17.36 11.29
N PRO A 143 -14.64 17.21 12.47
CA PRO A 143 -15.75 16.28 12.65
C PRO A 143 -16.99 16.63 11.81
N LEU A 144 -17.00 17.77 11.11
CA LEU A 144 -18.04 18.18 10.16
C LEU A 144 -17.69 17.87 8.69
N ALA A 145 -16.53 17.26 8.41
CA ALA A 145 -16.15 16.93 7.04
C ALA A 145 -17.12 15.90 6.42
N PRO A 146 -17.67 16.16 5.21
CA PRO A 146 -18.60 15.25 4.55
C PRO A 146 -18.04 13.83 4.42
N PRO A 147 -18.88 12.77 4.55
CA PRO A 147 -18.46 11.36 4.48
C PRO A 147 -17.78 10.96 3.16
N GLU A 148 -17.81 11.84 2.15
CA GLU A 148 -17.13 11.66 0.86
C GLU A 148 -15.60 11.70 0.99
N ALA A 149 -15.05 12.45 1.97
CA ALA A 149 -13.61 12.56 2.18
C ALA A 149 -12.96 11.28 2.79
N ARG A 150 -13.78 10.36 3.31
CA ARG A 150 -13.32 9.04 3.83
C ARG A 150 -13.23 7.96 2.76
N ARG A 151 -13.49 8.28 1.49
CA ARG A 151 -13.24 7.37 0.37
C ARG A 151 -11.74 7.33 0.11
N SER A 152 -11.02 6.59 0.96
CA SER A 152 -9.72 6.05 0.58
C SER A 152 -9.95 5.29 -0.71
N HIS A 153 -9.50 5.88 -1.82
CA HIS A 153 -9.57 5.26 -3.13
C HIS A 153 -8.66 4.03 -3.10
N ALA A 154 -9.23 2.92 -2.64
CA ALA A 154 -8.74 1.58 -2.85
C ALA A 154 -8.75 1.35 -4.38
N GLY A 155 -7.68 1.79 -5.04
CA GLY A 155 -7.43 1.67 -6.48
C GLY A 155 -7.19 0.22 -6.90
N GLY A 156 -8.13 -0.68 -6.59
CA GLY A 156 -8.08 -2.11 -6.90
C GLY A 156 -8.67 -2.49 -8.25
N ARG A 157 -9.38 -1.58 -8.93
CA ARG A 157 -10.01 -1.89 -10.24
C ARG A 157 -8.99 -2.16 -11.34
N GLY A 158 -7.86 -1.44 -11.34
CA GLY A 158 -6.82 -1.60 -12.35
C GLY A 158 -6.15 -2.99 -12.34
N PHE A 159 -6.06 -3.61 -11.17
CA PHE A 159 -5.40 -4.91 -11.03
C PHE A 159 -6.20 -6.05 -11.68
N GLY A 160 -7.53 -6.03 -11.57
CA GLY A 160 -8.39 -7.00 -12.25
C GLY A 160 -8.23 -6.94 -13.77
N TYR A 161 -8.19 -5.74 -14.34
CA TYR A 161 -7.93 -5.56 -15.77
C TYR A 161 -6.52 -6.00 -16.18
N LEU A 162 -5.51 -5.77 -15.32
CA LEU A 162 -4.15 -6.25 -15.55
C LEU A 162 -4.11 -7.78 -15.62
N LEU A 163 -4.83 -8.46 -14.72
CA LEU A 163 -4.87 -9.92 -14.69
C LEU A 163 -5.64 -10.51 -15.87
N ILE A 164 -6.78 -9.91 -16.23
CA ILE A 164 -7.53 -10.28 -17.44
C ILE A 164 -6.66 -10.05 -18.68
N GLY A 165 -5.97 -8.91 -18.75
CA GLY A 165 -5.07 -8.58 -19.84
C GLY A 165 -3.89 -9.53 -19.93
N ALA A 166 -3.28 -9.91 -18.81
CA ALA A 166 -2.16 -10.83 -18.77
C ALA A 166 -2.59 -12.28 -19.09
N GLY A 167 -3.77 -12.72 -18.62
CA GLY A 167 -4.35 -14.01 -19.01
C GLY A 167 -4.76 -14.06 -20.48
N ALA A 168 -5.35 -12.98 -21.00
CA ALA A 168 -5.67 -12.84 -22.43
C ALA A 168 -4.40 -12.81 -23.28
N LEU A 169 -3.35 -12.10 -22.83
CA LEU A 169 -2.04 -12.09 -23.47
C LEU A 169 -1.46 -13.51 -23.50
N LEU A 170 -1.51 -14.23 -22.38
CA LEU A 170 -1.05 -15.62 -22.30
C LEU A 170 -1.84 -16.50 -23.28
N PHE A 171 -3.17 -16.38 -23.30
CA PHE A 171 -4.03 -17.10 -24.25
C PHE A 171 -3.71 -16.79 -25.71
N LEU A 172 -3.47 -15.52 -26.04
CA LEU A 172 -3.08 -15.09 -27.39
C LEU A 172 -1.69 -15.60 -27.77
N THR A 173 -0.72 -15.58 -26.84
CA THR A 173 0.63 -16.14 -27.08
C THR A 173 0.63 -17.67 -27.17
N ALA A 174 -0.29 -18.34 -26.47
CA ALA A 174 -0.46 -19.80 -26.54
C ALA A 174 -0.94 -20.25 -27.93
N GLY A 175 -1.65 -19.41 -28.68
CA GLY A 175 -2.12 -19.67 -30.04
C GLY A 175 -1.05 -19.67 -31.14
N LYS A 176 0.25 -19.62 -30.81
CA LYS A 176 1.39 -19.47 -31.76
C LYS A 176 1.20 -18.31 -32.76
N PRO A 177 1.08 -17.06 -32.31
CA PRO A 177 0.85 -15.95 -33.22
C PRO A 177 2.08 -15.67 -34.10
N GLU A 178 1.89 -15.71 -35.42
CA GLU A 178 2.91 -15.47 -36.45
C GLU A 178 3.75 -14.20 -36.23
N TRP A 179 3.12 -13.10 -35.78
CA TRP A 179 3.80 -11.83 -35.58
C TRP A 179 4.86 -11.89 -34.46
N LEU A 180 4.63 -12.71 -33.43
CA LEU A 180 5.54 -12.85 -32.30
C LEU A 180 6.77 -13.65 -32.70
N ASN A 181 6.59 -14.68 -33.52
CA ASN A 181 7.68 -15.45 -34.10
C ASN A 181 8.53 -14.56 -35.03
N ARG A 182 7.89 -13.78 -35.92
CA ARG A 182 8.61 -12.83 -36.78
C ARG A 182 9.35 -11.77 -36.00
N LEU A 183 8.76 -11.22 -34.93
CA LEU A 183 9.43 -10.25 -34.06
C LEU A 183 10.63 -10.88 -33.36
N MET A 184 10.48 -12.08 -32.79
CA MET A 184 11.57 -12.77 -32.10
C MET A 184 12.68 -13.21 -33.06
N GLU A 185 12.33 -13.61 -34.29
CA GLU A 185 13.29 -13.90 -35.35
C GLU A 185 14.01 -12.62 -35.83
N LEU A 186 13.29 -11.50 -35.94
CA LEU A 186 13.88 -10.19 -36.23
C LEU A 186 14.85 -9.76 -35.12
N LEU A 187 14.53 -10.02 -33.85
CA LEU A 187 15.38 -9.71 -32.70
C LEU A 187 16.56 -10.68 -32.56
N GLY A 188 16.39 -11.95 -32.93
CA GLY A 188 17.39 -13.01 -32.80
C GLY A 188 18.36 -13.12 -33.98
N THR A 189 18.01 -12.58 -35.15
CA THR A 189 18.88 -12.55 -36.33
C THR A 189 19.85 -11.36 -36.30
N SER A 190 20.91 -11.41 -37.10
CA SER A 190 21.84 -10.28 -37.31
C SER A 190 21.14 -9.00 -37.76
N ALA A 191 19.93 -9.12 -38.34
CA ALA A 191 19.07 -8.00 -38.72
C ALA A 191 18.66 -7.16 -37.50
N GLY A 192 18.30 -7.79 -36.37
CA GLY A 192 17.96 -7.08 -35.13
C GLY A 192 19.14 -6.30 -34.57
N ALA A 193 20.34 -6.88 -34.62
CA ALA A 193 21.57 -6.19 -34.21
C ALA A 193 21.85 -4.96 -35.09
N LEU A 194 21.70 -5.07 -36.41
CA LEU A 194 21.87 -3.92 -37.33
C LEU A 194 20.85 -2.81 -37.06
N VAL A 195 19.60 -3.16 -36.78
CA VAL A 195 18.57 -2.19 -36.39
C VAL A 195 18.92 -1.52 -35.06
N LEU A 196 19.41 -2.26 -34.07
CA LEU A 196 19.79 -1.71 -32.77
C LEU A 196 20.99 -0.75 -32.89
N ILE A 197 22.00 -1.13 -33.69
CA ILE A 197 23.17 -0.28 -33.98
C ILE A 197 22.73 1.00 -34.69
N GLY A 198 21.88 0.89 -35.71
CA GLY A 198 21.33 2.04 -36.43
C GLY A 198 20.52 2.97 -35.54
N ALA A 199 19.66 2.43 -34.68
CA ALA A 199 18.87 3.20 -33.72
C ALA A 199 19.77 3.89 -32.67
N GLY A 200 20.81 3.22 -32.19
CA GLY A 200 21.81 3.79 -31.29
C GLY A 200 22.57 4.95 -31.92
N LEU A 201 23.03 4.78 -33.16
CA LEU A 201 23.68 5.84 -33.94
C LEU A 201 22.74 7.03 -34.19
N TYR A 202 21.49 6.76 -34.56
CA TYR A 202 20.48 7.79 -34.78
C TYR A 202 20.21 8.60 -33.50
N MET A 203 20.08 7.93 -32.35
CA MET A 203 19.88 8.60 -31.06
C MET A 203 21.10 9.45 -30.68
N LEU A 204 22.32 8.97 -30.95
CA LEU A 204 23.57 9.72 -30.72
C LEU A 204 23.66 10.97 -31.61
N ILE A 205 23.33 10.85 -32.90
CA ILE A 205 23.33 11.98 -33.84
C ILE A 205 22.27 13.00 -33.42
N LYS A 206 21.08 12.53 -33.05
CA LYS A 206 19.99 13.41 -32.59
C LYS A 206 20.39 14.19 -31.33
N GLU A 207 21.11 13.57 -30.40
CA GLU A 207 21.58 14.23 -29.18
C GLU A 207 22.72 15.22 -29.46
N THR A 208 23.64 14.87 -30.37
CA THR A 208 24.74 15.78 -30.76
C THR A 208 24.28 16.98 -31.58
N MET A 209 23.21 16.84 -32.37
CA MET A 209 22.57 17.94 -33.12
C MET A 209 21.70 18.87 -32.26
N LYS A 210 21.41 18.48 -31.01
CA LYS A 210 20.59 19.28 -30.08
C LYS A 210 21.42 20.21 -29.18
N LYS A 211 22.75 20.13 -29.29
CA LYS A 211 23.70 21.13 -28.77
C LYS A 211 23.89 22.25 -29.77
#